data_AF-A0A3A4MUR1-F1
#
_entry.id   AF-A0A3A4MUR1-F1
#
_cell.length_a   1.000
_cell.length_b   1.000
_cell.length_c   1.000
_cell.angle_alpha   90.00
_cell.angle_beta   90.00
_cell.angle_gamma   90.00
#
_symmetry.space_group_name_H-M   'P 1'
#
loop_
_entity.id
_entity.type
_entity.pdbx_description
1 polymer ?
#
loop_
_entity_poly.entity_id
_entity_poly.type
_entity_poly.pdbx_seq_one_letter_code
_entity_poly.pdbx_strand_id
1 'polypeptide(L)'
;MNRNQIVRVAIPLFGTRVSPRCIYSDQMLLVSIKDNEVVSRKIIDTGGMSDEERLAQLVNLRIDLFICGAIEEDFIERADSFGIRVIYNVAAEVEDILSALLSGRLETGFGLSNQAGALASSVRAILLDREPVEESAQKKDRIDCVECIDRPCMENKSCTNDTKDLFLADEYSDLRHSMEVTADISAETDRKLCRIAEFIYYCLGMEYKHIGIAFCVEMFQEVEILTRLLRRFFKVSTVCCRIGGQTQHDAITAVEGMCCNPIGQARVLNSLKTDINAAVGLCVGCDCIFARYSEAPMSTLFVKDKSLANNPVSALYSKYYINDILKEV
;
A
#
# COMPACT_ATOMS: atom_id res chain seq x y z
N MET A 1 16.25 -22.38 16.57
CA MET A 1 15.38 -23.06 15.59
C MET A 1 13.99 -22.46 15.76
N ASN A 2 13.65 -21.50 14.89
CA ASN A 2 12.45 -20.66 14.98
C ASN A 2 11.18 -21.52 14.78
N ARG A 3 10.36 -21.65 15.82
CA ARG A 3 9.10 -22.42 15.85
C ARG A 3 7.87 -21.51 15.82
N ASN A 4 7.82 -20.51 14.93
CA ASN A 4 6.73 -19.51 15.02
C ASN A 4 6.21 -18.95 13.70
N GLN A 5 6.51 -19.55 12.55
CA GLN A 5 6.00 -19.07 11.26
C GLN A 5 4.72 -19.81 10.86
N ILE A 6 3.72 -19.02 10.44
CA ILE A 6 2.44 -19.50 9.90
C ILE A 6 2.54 -19.54 8.37
N VAL A 7 2.03 -20.62 7.77
CA VAL A 7 1.83 -20.77 6.33
C VAL A 7 0.35 -20.64 6.01
N ARG A 8 -0.01 -19.71 5.12
CA ARG A 8 -1.38 -19.47 4.67
C ARG A 8 -1.61 -20.17 3.34
N VAL A 9 -2.62 -21.04 3.33
CA VAL A 9 -2.97 -21.87 2.19
C VAL A 9 -4.36 -21.48 1.71
N ALA A 10 -4.52 -21.34 0.40
CA ALA A 10 -5.84 -21.18 -0.22
C ALA A 10 -6.14 -22.34 -1.17
N ILE A 11 -7.36 -22.85 -1.09
CA ILE A 11 -7.83 -24.01 -1.86
C ILE A 11 -9.22 -23.68 -2.44
N PRO A 12 -9.38 -23.52 -3.77
CA PRO A 12 -10.69 -23.37 -4.39
C PRO A 12 -11.43 -24.72 -4.30
N LEU A 13 -12.69 -24.67 -3.86
CA LEU A 13 -13.49 -25.84 -3.52
C LEU A 13 -14.48 -26.23 -4.62
N PHE A 14 -14.74 -27.53 -4.73
CA PHE A 14 -15.92 -28.11 -5.35
C PHE A 14 -16.50 -29.15 -4.39
N GLY A 15 -17.46 -28.73 -3.56
CA GLY A 15 -17.91 -29.50 -2.40
C GLY A 15 -16.78 -29.64 -1.37
N THR A 16 -16.41 -30.87 -1.04
CA THR A 16 -15.32 -31.19 -0.09
C THR A 16 -13.95 -31.35 -0.74
N ARG A 17 -13.86 -31.17 -2.07
CA ARG A 17 -12.66 -31.42 -2.87
C ARG A 17 -12.07 -30.14 -3.44
N VAL A 18 -10.86 -30.25 -3.98
CA VAL A 18 -10.31 -29.21 -4.86
C VAL A 18 -11.15 -29.07 -6.11
N SER A 19 -11.43 -27.82 -6.47
CA SER A 19 -12.11 -27.53 -7.72
C SER A 19 -11.25 -27.96 -8.93
N PRO A 20 -11.80 -28.78 -9.85
CA PRO A 20 -11.09 -29.20 -11.07
C PRO A 20 -10.65 -28.01 -11.95
N ARG A 21 -11.35 -26.88 -11.86
CA ARG A 21 -10.99 -25.62 -12.49
C ARG A 21 -11.20 -24.51 -11.47
N CYS A 22 -10.12 -23.85 -11.05
CA CYS A 22 -10.17 -22.84 -10.00
C CYS A 22 -11.14 -21.69 -10.31
N ILE A 23 -11.28 -21.33 -11.59
CA ILE A 23 -12.16 -20.24 -12.08
C ILE A 23 -13.66 -20.46 -11.83
N TYR A 24 -14.10 -21.72 -11.77
CA TYR A 24 -15.51 -22.07 -11.56
C TYR A 24 -15.84 -22.37 -10.10
N SER A 25 -14.90 -22.06 -9.19
CA SER A 25 -15.10 -22.26 -7.77
C SER A 25 -15.70 -21.01 -7.13
N ASP A 26 -16.91 -21.17 -6.62
CA ASP A 26 -17.61 -20.13 -5.88
C ASP A 26 -17.15 -20.03 -4.42
N GLN A 27 -16.29 -20.94 -3.96
CA GLN A 27 -15.84 -20.98 -2.57
C GLN A 27 -14.37 -21.31 -2.48
N MET A 28 -13.67 -20.64 -1.56
CA MET A 28 -12.27 -20.90 -1.28
C MET A 28 -12.07 -21.20 0.19
N LEU A 29 -11.42 -22.32 0.49
CA LEU A 29 -10.97 -22.63 1.84
C LEU A 29 -9.63 -21.93 2.08
N LEU A 30 -9.59 -21.13 3.15
CA LEU A 30 -8.38 -20.58 3.71
C LEU A 30 -7.96 -21.44 4.89
N VAL A 31 -6.71 -21.88 4.91
CA VAL A 31 -6.12 -22.69 5.98
C VAL A 31 -4.86 -22.00 6.49
N SER A 32 -4.71 -21.92 7.81
CA SER A 32 -3.46 -21.51 8.44
C SER A 32 -2.81 -22.71 9.08
N ILE A 33 -1.53 -22.90 8.78
CA ILE A 33 -0.72 -24.00 9.31
C ILE A 33 0.41 -23.40 10.14
N LYS A 34 0.56 -23.87 11.37
CA LYS A 34 1.65 -23.48 12.28
C LYS A 34 2.24 -24.74 12.90
N ASP A 35 3.56 -24.84 12.96
CA ASP A 35 4.27 -25.99 13.56
C ASP A 35 3.79 -27.35 13.02
N ASN A 36 3.45 -27.40 11.72
CA ASN A 36 2.92 -28.56 11.02
C ASN A 36 1.52 -29.04 11.50
N GLU A 37 0.75 -28.14 12.09
CA GLU A 37 -0.65 -28.36 12.47
C GLU A 37 -1.57 -27.29 11.89
N VAL A 38 -2.79 -27.67 11.52
CA VAL A 38 -3.81 -26.74 11.06
C VAL A 38 -4.39 -25.98 12.27
N VAL A 39 -4.14 -24.68 12.34
CA VAL A 39 -4.58 -23.83 13.47
C VAL A 39 -5.90 -23.11 13.21
N SER A 40 -6.23 -22.82 11.95
CA SER A 40 -7.51 -22.21 11.61
C SER A 40 -7.95 -22.54 10.18
N ARG A 41 -9.26 -22.53 9.98
CA ARG A 41 -9.90 -22.77 8.69
C ARG A 41 -11.11 -21.84 8.52
N LYS A 42 -11.23 -21.20 7.35
CA LYS A 42 -12.34 -20.30 7.00
C LYS A 42 -12.70 -20.49 5.54
N ILE A 43 -13.99 -20.64 5.24
CA ILE A 43 -14.47 -20.61 3.86
C ILE A 43 -14.88 -19.18 3.52
N ILE A 44 -14.49 -18.72 2.33
CA ILE A 44 -14.89 -17.43 1.78
C ILE A 44 -15.60 -17.64 0.44
N ASP A 45 -16.49 -16.72 0.09
CA ASP A 45 -17.14 -16.68 -1.23
C ASP A 45 -16.17 -16.07 -2.25
N THR A 46 -16.04 -16.74 -3.40
CA THR A 46 -15.21 -16.33 -4.55
C THR A 46 -15.95 -16.46 -5.88
N GLY A 47 -17.28 -16.53 -5.84
CA GLY A 47 -18.11 -16.67 -7.04
C GLY A 47 -17.99 -15.48 -7.99
N GLY A 48 -17.93 -15.78 -9.29
CA GLY A 48 -17.94 -14.77 -10.35
C GLY A 48 -16.67 -13.91 -10.50
N MET A 49 -15.60 -14.20 -9.75
CA MET A 49 -14.33 -13.48 -9.88
C MET A 49 -13.57 -13.87 -11.15
N SER A 50 -13.05 -12.86 -11.85
CA SER A 50 -12.04 -13.02 -12.90
C SER A 50 -10.70 -13.48 -12.33
N ASP A 51 -9.78 -13.93 -13.19
CA ASP A 51 -8.43 -14.34 -12.78
C ASP A 51 -7.64 -13.20 -12.12
N GLU A 52 -7.85 -11.97 -12.57
CA GLU A 52 -7.20 -10.79 -12.01
C GLU A 52 -7.71 -10.49 -10.60
N GLU A 53 -9.03 -10.55 -10.41
CA GLU A 53 -9.66 -10.38 -9.10
C GLU A 53 -9.26 -11.49 -8.14
N ARG A 54 -9.18 -12.73 -8.62
CA ARG A 54 -8.75 -13.87 -7.81
C ARG A 54 -7.30 -13.73 -7.40
N LEU A 55 -6.39 -13.37 -8.31
CA LEU A 55 -5.00 -13.12 -7.97
C LEU A 55 -4.88 -11.97 -6.96
N ALA A 56 -5.58 -10.86 -7.19
CA ALA A 56 -5.62 -9.74 -6.26
C ALA A 56 -6.14 -10.18 -4.89
N GLN A 57 -7.13 -11.07 -4.84
CA GLN A 57 -7.64 -11.62 -3.59
C GLN A 57 -6.59 -12.48 -2.87
N LEU A 58 -5.88 -13.37 -3.58
CA LEU A 58 -4.80 -14.18 -3.00
C LEU A 58 -3.69 -13.30 -2.41
N VAL A 59 -3.29 -12.24 -3.13
CA VAL A 59 -2.32 -11.23 -2.67
C VAL A 59 -2.86 -10.50 -1.44
N ASN A 60 -4.10 -10.02 -1.49
CA ASN A 60 -4.73 -9.30 -0.38
C ASN A 60 -4.87 -10.15 0.89
N LEU A 61 -5.11 -11.45 0.73
CA LEU A 61 -5.19 -12.44 1.81
C LEU A 61 -3.81 -12.99 2.23
N ARG A 62 -2.73 -12.60 1.53
CA ARG A 62 -1.35 -12.99 1.80
C ARG A 62 -1.16 -14.50 1.80
N ILE A 63 -1.75 -15.14 0.79
CA ILE A 63 -1.62 -16.57 0.58
C ILE A 63 -0.16 -16.88 0.23
N ASP A 64 0.42 -17.81 0.96
CA ASP A 64 1.79 -18.30 0.70
C ASP A 64 1.76 -19.46 -0.29
N LEU A 65 0.69 -20.26 -0.22
CA LEU A 65 0.51 -21.45 -1.03
C LEU A 65 -0.92 -21.51 -1.60
N PHE A 66 -1.04 -21.47 -2.92
CA PHE A 66 -2.30 -21.70 -3.60
C PHE A 66 -2.34 -23.12 -4.16
N ILE A 67 -3.28 -23.94 -3.71
CA ILE A 67 -3.44 -25.33 -4.17
C ILE A 67 -4.70 -25.41 -4.99
N CYS A 68 -4.59 -25.75 -6.28
CA CYS A 68 -5.74 -25.78 -7.17
C CYS A 68 -5.71 -26.96 -8.16
N GLY A 69 -6.84 -27.17 -8.84
CA GLY A 69 -6.91 -28.04 -10.00
C GLY A 69 -6.27 -27.39 -11.22
N ALA A 70 -6.92 -27.46 -12.38
CA ALA A 70 -6.44 -26.83 -13.60
C ALA A 70 -6.45 -25.29 -13.47
N ILE A 71 -5.36 -24.68 -13.93
CA ILE A 71 -5.12 -23.24 -13.98
C ILE A 71 -4.21 -22.90 -15.17
N GLU A 72 -4.29 -21.68 -15.69
CA GLU A 72 -3.45 -21.22 -16.79
C GLU A 72 -2.01 -20.91 -16.33
N GLU A 73 -1.04 -21.12 -17.22
CA GLU A 73 0.39 -20.94 -16.93
C GLU A 73 0.72 -19.47 -16.58
N ASP A 74 0.14 -18.52 -17.30
CA ASP A 74 0.25 -17.08 -17.02
C ASP A 74 -0.17 -16.72 -15.58
N PHE A 75 -1.17 -17.39 -15.01
CA PHE A 75 -1.57 -17.16 -13.63
C PHE A 75 -0.48 -17.61 -12.65
N ILE A 76 0.15 -18.76 -12.92
CA ILE A 76 1.20 -19.32 -12.07
C ILE A 76 2.39 -18.35 -12.03
N GLU A 77 2.85 -17.88 -13.18
CA GLU A 77 3.95 -16.90 -13.25
C GLU A 77 3.62 -15.60 -12.53
N ARG A 78 2.38 -15.12 -12.65
CA ARG A 78 1.93 -13.91 -11.96
C ARG A 78 1.87 -14.14 -10.44
N ALA A 79 1.30 -15.25 -9.98
CA ALA A 79 1.25 -15.60 -8.57
C ALA A 79 2.66 -15.71 -7.96
N ASP A 80 3.59 -16.34 -8.68
CA ASP A 80 4.99 -16.45 -8.27
C ASP A 80 5.67 -15.08 -8.13
N SER A 81 5.39 -14.14 -9.05
CA SER A 81 5.91 -12.76 -8.96
C SER A 81 5.42 -11.98 -7.72
N PHE A 82 4.35 -12.44 -7.08
CA PHE A 82 3.85 -11.92 -5.80
C PHE A 82 4.28 -12.77 -4.59
N GLY A 83 5.18 -13.75 -4.78
CA GLY A 83 5.65 -14.67 -3.76
C GLY A 83 4.64 -15.75 -3.37
N ILE A 84 3.64 -16.01 -4.21
CA ILE A 84 2.60 -17.02 -3.97
C ILE A 84 3.00 -18.29 -4.72
N ARG A 85 3.38 -19.33 -3.99
CA ARG A 85 3.68 -20.63 -4.59
C ARG A 85 2.39 -21.31 -5.03
N VAL A 86 2.36 -21.86 -6.25
CA VAL A 86 1.18 -22.57 -6.77
C VAL A 86 1.45 -24.06 -6.91
N ILE A 87 0.57 -24.89 -6.35
CA ILE A 87 0.50 -26.33 -6.60
C ILE A 87 -0.78 -26.57 -7.41
N TYR A 88 -0.62 -27.01 -8.65
CA TYR A 88 -1.72 -27.09 -9.62
C TYR A 88 -1.92 -28.51 -10.15
N ASN A 89 -3.01 -28.72 -10.89
CA ASN A 89 -3.50 -30.02 -11.38
C ASN A 89 -3.89 -31.02 -10.29
N VAL A 90 -4.10 -30.54 -9.06
CA VAL A 90 -4.46 -31.36 -7.89
C VAL A 90 -5.90 -31.84 -7.99
N ALA A 91 -6.10 -33.14 -7.74
CA ALA A 91 -7.42 -33.78 -7.77
C ALA A 91 -7.60 -34.74 -6.59
N ALA A 92 -7.99 -34.20 -5.43
CA ALA A 92 -8.22 -34.96 -4.21
C ALA A 92 -9.22 -34.26 -3.26
N GLU A 93 -9.64 -34.98 -2.21
CA GLU A 93 -10.35 -34.39 -1.07
C GLU A 93 -9.43 -33.41 -0.34
N VAL A 94 -10.02 -32.34 0.20
CA VAL A 94 -9.24 -31.31 0.92
C VAL A 94 -8.48 -31.90 2.11
N GLU A 95 -9.09 -32.83 2.85
CA GLU A 95 -8.46 -33.45 4.02
C GLU A 95 -7.25 -34.31 3.63
N ASP A 96 -7.30 -34.98 2.47
CA ASP A 96 -6.17 -35.74 1.94
C ASP A 96 -5.02 -34.81 1.55
N ILE A 97 -5.33 -33.65 0.98
CA ILE A 97 -4.35 -32.64 0.59
C ILE A 97 -3.68 -32.01 1.79
N LEU A 98 -4.45 -31.65 2.82
CA LEU A 98 -3.88 -31.11 4.05
C LEU A 98 -2.97 -32.16 4.71
N SER A 99 -3.42 -33.42 4.76
CA SER A 99 -2.59 -34.53 5.26
C SER A 99 -1.31 -34.72 4.44
N ALA A 100 -1.39 -34.63 3.12
CA ALA A 100 -0.25 -34.73 2.21
C ALA A 100 0.70 -33.53 2.36
N LEU A 101 0.19 -32.31 2.52
CA LEU A 101 0.96 -31.10 2.74
C LEU A 101 1.76 -31.17 4.05
N LEU A 102 1.09 -31.58 5.14
CA LEU A 102 1.73 -31.74 6.45
C LEU A 102 2.75 -32.88 6.48
N SER A 103 2.55 -33.92 5.66
CA SER A 103 3.50 -35.03 5.53
C SER A 103 4.56 -34.83 4.44
N GLY A 104 4.56 -33.69 3.74
CA GLY A 104 5.51 -33.40 2.67
C GLY A 104 5.38 -34.32 1.45
N ARG A 105 4.16 -34.76 1.12
CA ARG A 105 3.83 -35.65 -0.01
C ARG A 105 2.95 -34.98 -1.08
N LEU A 106 2.64 -33.69 -0.90
CA LEU A 106 1.88 -32.91 -1.86
C LEU A 106 2.82 -32.39 -2.95
N GLU A 107 2.45 -32.55 -4.22
CA GLU A 107 3.19 -32.06 -5.40
C GLU A 107 2.23 -31.67 -6.54
N THR A 108 2.73 -30.88 -7.50
CA THR A 108 1.98 -30.53 -8.71
C THR A 108 1.68 -31.79 -9.52
N GLY A 109 0.48 -31.86 -10.12
CA GLY A 109 -0.08 -33.07 -10.73
C GLY A 109 -1.24 -33.59 -9.88
N PHE A 110 -1.55 -34.89 -9.92
CA PHE A 110 -2.69 -35.49 -9.18
C PHE A 110 -2.64 -35.31 -7.64
N GLY A 111 -1.62 -34.64 -7.09
CA GLY A 111 -1.63 -34.09 -5.74
C GLY A 111 -1.10 -35.03 -4.65
N LEU A 112 -0.81 -36.29 -4.96
CA LEU A 112 -0.38 -37.29 -3.98
C LEU A 112 0.81 -38.08 -4.52
N SER A 113 1.98 -37.91 -3.91
CA SER A 113 3.17 -38.69 -4.22
C SER A 113 3.28 -39.95 -3.35
N ASN A 114 3.68 -41.07 -3.96
CA ASN A 114 3.98 -42.34 -3.26
C ASN A 114 5.40 -42.38 -2.68
N GLN A 115 6.24 -41.38 -2.93
CA GLN A 115 7.58 -41.24 -2.36
C GLN A 115 7.69 -39.86 -1.68
N ALA A 116 8.40 -39.78 -0.55
CA ALA A 116 8.82 -38.49 0.01
C ALA A 116 9.94 -37.93 -0.91
N GLY A 117 9.55 -37.21 -1.95
CA GLY A 117 10.48 -36.70 -2.97
C GLY A 117 11.47 -35.68 -2.42
N ALA A 118 12.68 -35.67 -2.97
CA ALA A 118 13.79 -34.77 -2.59
C ALA A 118 13.58 -33.28 -2.93
N LEU A 119 12.40 -32.91 -3.46
CA LEU A 119 11.99 -31.53 -3.77
C LEU A 119 10.56 -31.24 -3.27
N ALA A 120 10.15 -31.87 -2.17
CA ALA A 120 8.75 -31.89 -1.78
C ALA A 120 8.28 -30.59 -1.13
N SER A 121 7.17 -30.08 -1.66
CA SER A 121 6.27 -29.01 -1.20
C SER A 121 5.70 -29.24 0.21
N SER A 122 6.60 -29.47 1.16
CA SER A 122 6.30 -29.54 2.58
C SER A 122 6.18 -28.13 3.14
N VAL A 123 5.39 -27.98 4.19
CA VAL A 123 5.35 -26.75 5.00
C VAL A 123 6.78 -26.29 5.34
N ARG A 124 7.66 -27.25 5.66
CA ARG A 124 9.07 -26.98 5.96
C ARG A 124 9.86 -26.40 4.79
N ALA A 125 9.65 -26.87 3.56
CA ALA A 125 10.30 -26.32 2.37
C ALA A 125 9.84 -24.88 2.10
N ILE A 126 8.54 -24.61 2.22
CA ILE A 126 7.96 -23.25 2.07
C ILE A 126 8.55 -22.29 3.12
N LEU A 127 8.83 -22.79 4.33
CA LEU A 127 9.49 -22.01 5.37
C LEU A 127 11.00 -21.84 5.16
N LEU A 128 11.68 -22.72 4.41
CA LEU A 128 13.11 -22.66 4.11
C LEU A 128 13.44 -21.74 2.93
N ASP A 129 12.52 -21.61 1.97
CA ASP A 129 12.63 -20.66 0.85
C ASP A 129 12.39 -19.19 1.30
N ARG A 130 11.89 -18.98 2.53
CA ARG A 130 11.80 -17.66 3.15
C ARG A 130 13.18 -17.26 3.67
N GLU A 131 13.65 -16.08 3.31
CA GLU A 131 14.84 -15.50 3.97
C GLU A 131 14.64 -15.52 5.48
N PRO A 132 15.64 -15.98 6.25
CA PRO A 132 15.54 -16.04 7.69
C PRO A 132 15.31 -14.63 8.23
N VAL A 133 14.12 -14.38 8.77
CA VAL A 133 13.89 -13.22 9.62
C VAL A 133 14.75 -13.44 10.86
N GLU A 134 15.88 -12.74 10.95
CA GLU A 134 16.70 -12.71 12.14
C GLU A 134 15.83 -12.27 13.32
N GLU A 135 15.54 -13.20 14.23
CA GLU A 135 14.99 -12.88 15.54
C GLU A 135 16.09 -12.17 16.34
N SER A 136 16.21 -10.86 16.11
CA SER A 136 16.87 -10.00 17.07
C SER A 136 16.08 -10.07 18.38
N ALA A 137 16.77 -10.52 19.43
CA ALA A 137 16.25 -10.59 20.78
C ALA A 137 16.03 -9.17 21.34
N GLN A 138 14.94 -8.54 20.91
CA GLN A 138 14.30 -7.37 21.50
C GLN A 138 12.91 -7.27 20.86
N LYS A 139 11.91 -7.81 21.55
CA LYS A 139 10.48 -7.74 21.18
C LYS A 139 10.00 -6.30 21.37
N LYS A 140 10.47 -5.38 20.51
CA LYS A 140 9.85 -4.07 20.29
C LYS A 140 8.66 -4.29 19.36
N ASP A 141 7.54 -3.71 19.73
CA ASP A 141 6.29 -3.70 18.97
C ASP A 141 6.52 -3.25 17.52
N ARG A 142 6.70 -4.21 16.61
CA ARG A 142 6.71 -3.90 15.18
C ARG A 142 5.25 -3.84 14.72
N ILE A 143 4.66 -2.65 14.76
CA ILE A 143 3.36 -2.40 14.13
C ILE A 143 3.60 -2.35 12.62
N ASP A 144 3.10 -3.35 11.90
CA ASP A 144 3.07 -3.38 10.45
C ASP A 144 1.63 -3.64 10.01
N CYS A 145 0.91 -2.56 9.69
CA CYS A 145 -0.52 -2.62 9.38
C CYS A 145 -0.80 -3.41 8.10
N VAL A 146 0.14 -3.47 7.16
CA VAL A 146 -0.03 -4.25 5.94
C VAL A 146 0.01 -5.74 6.30
N GLU A 147 0.91 -6.15 7.20
CA GLU A 147 1.08 -7.52 7.72
C GLU A 147 -0.04 -7.98 8.67
N CYS A 148 -0.85 -7.04 9.19
CA CYS A 148 -2.00 -7.36 10.05
C CYS A 148 -3.04 -8.19 9.29
N ILE A 149 -3.15 -9.46 9.67
CA ILE A 149 -4.08 -10.42 9.06
C ILE A 149 -5.52 -10.10 9.44
N ASP A 150 -5.75 -9.81 10.72
CA ASP A 150 -7.10 -9.70 11.29
C ASP A 150 -7.86 -8.47 10.79
N ARG A 151 -7.12 -7.44 10.34
CA ARG A 151 -7.63 -6.14 9.84
C ARG A 151 -8.90 -5.66 10.55
N PRO A 152 -8.94 -5.65 11.90
CA PRO A 152 -10.14 -5.28 12.64
C PRO A 152 -10.62 -3.87 12.26
N CYS A 153 -9.69 -2.99 11.88
CA CYS A 153 -9.98 -1.64 11.39
C CYS A 153 -10.90 -1.59 10.16
N MET A 154 -10.85 -2.59 9.26
CA MET A 154 -11.73 -2.67 8.09
C MET A 154 -13.16 -3.05 8.46
N GLU A 155 -13.36 -3.62 9.65
CA GLU A 155 -14.67 -3.92 10.24
C GLU A 155 -15.09 -2.86 11.27
N ASN A 156 -14.44 -1.69 11.29
CA ASN A 156 -14.62 -0.63 12.28
C ASN A 156 -14.37 -1.08 13.74
N LYS A 157 -13.47 -2.04 13.94
CA LYS A 157 -13.04 -2.52 15.26
C LYS A 157 -11.64 -2.01 15.58
N SER A 158 -11.37 -1.78 16.86
CA SER A 158 -10.05 -1.38 17.34
C SER A 158 -9.01 -2.47 17.08
N CYS A 159 -7.77 -2.04 16.78
CA CYS A 159 -6.63 -2.94 16.69
C CYS A 159 -6.40 -3.64 18.03
N THR A 160 -6.02 -4.92 17.98
CA THR A 160 -5.76 -5.77 19.17
C THR A 160 -4.39 -5.55 19.79
N ASN A 161 -3.49 -4.81 19.11
CA ASN A 161 -2.20 -4.46 19.65
C ASN A 161 -2.37 -3.51 20.85
N ASP A 162 -1.73 -3.86 21.97
CA ASP A 162 -1.71 -3.13 23.25
C ASP A 162 -0.84 -1.87 23.15
N THR A 163 -1.22 -1.01 22.22
CA THR A 163 -0.56 0.26 21.92
C THR A 163 -1.23 1.32 22.77
N LYS A 164 -0.96 1.25 24.08
CA LYS A 164 -1.68 1.99 25.13
C LYS A 164 -1.71 3.51 24.95
N ASP A 165 -0.92 4.06 24.04
CA ASP A 165 -0.74 5.50 23.85
C ASP A 165 -0.99 6.00 22.41
N LEU A 166 -1.69 5.25 21.54
CA LEU A 166 -1.97 5.75 20.17
C LEU A 166 -3.13 6.74 20.09
N PHE A 167 -4.10 6.63 21.00
CA PHE A 167 -5.26 7.51 20.99
C PHE A 167 -5.06 8.64 21.99
N LEU A 168 -4.31 9.65 21.55
CA LEU A 168 -3.98 10.84 22.33
C LEU A 168 -5.14 11.83 22.27
N ALA A 169 -6.31 11.44 22.80
CA ALA A 169 -7.54 12.22 22.74
C ALA A 169 -7.34 13.67 23.23
N ASP A 170 -6.49 13.84 24.24
CA ASP A 170 -6.12 15.15 24.79
C ASP A 170 -5.29 15.99 23.79
N GLU A 171 -4.43 15.37 22.98
CA GLU A 171 -3.63 16.07 21.95
C GLU A 171 -4.49 16.48 20.74
N TYR A 172 -5.62 15.81 20.51
CA TYR A 172 -6.56 16.17 19.47
C TYR A 172 -7.50 17.32 19.86
N SER A 173 -7.42 17.86 21.09
CA SER A 173 -8.29 18.97 21.51
C SER A 173 -8.19 20.16 20.56
N ASP A 174 -6.96 20.51 20.16
CA ASP A 174 -6.66 21.65 19.30
C ASP A 174 -6.86 21.34 17.81
N LEU A 175 -7.00 20.05 17.47
CA LEU A 175 -7.22 19.54 16.12
C LEU A 175 -8.67 19.09 15.88
N ARG A 176 -9.53 19.18 16.89
CA ARG A 176 -10.90 18.66 16.85
C ARG A 176 -11.70 19.24 15.69
N HIS A 177 -11.66 20.56 15.52
CA HIS A 177 -12.34 21.25 14.42
C HIS A 177 -11.87 20.75 13.05
N SER A 178 -10.55 20.57 12.88
CA SER A 178 -9.99 19.98 11.66
C SER A 178 -10.51 18.57 11.39
N MET A 179 -10.64 17.76 12.44
CA MET A 179 -11.15 16.40 12.30
C MET A 179 -12.65 16.38 11.96
N GLU A 180 -13.44 17.29 12.54
CA GLU A 180 -14.87 17.45 12.22
C GLU A 180 -15.06 17.84 10.75
N VAL A 181 -14.32 18.83 10.24
CA VAL A 181 -14.34 19.23 8.82
C VAL A 181 -13.89 18.08 7.91
N THR A 182 -12.86 17.34 8.30
CA THR A 182 -12.38 16.17 7.53
C THR A 182 -13.42 15.06 7.44
N ALA A 183 -14.10 14.77 8.55
CA ALA A 183 -15.14 13.75 8.62
C ALA A 183 -16.35 14.12 7.75
N ASP A 184 -16.77 15.39 7.76
CA ASP A 184 -17.87 15.90 6.94
C ASP A 184 -17.56 15.73 5.44
N ILE A 185 -16.36 16.14 4.99
CA ILE A 185 -15.93 15.99 3.60
C ILE A 185 -15.83 14.51 3.20
N SER A 186 -15.32 13.66 4.10
CA SER A 186 -15.15 12.22 3.83
C SER A 186 -16.46 11.44 3.83
N ALA A 187 -17.52 11.98 4.42
CA ALA A 187 -18.86 11.39 4.43
C ALA A 187 -19.58 11.52 3.06
N GLU A 188 -19.00 12.25 2.10
CA GLU A 188 -19.53 12.38 0.75
C GLU A 188 -19.58 11.02 0.03
N THR A 189 -20.79 10.49 -0.13
CA THR A 189 -21.01 9.13 -0.66
C THR A 189 -20.88 9.03 -2.17
N ASP A 190 -21.06 10.13 -2.91
CA ASP A 190 -21.21 10.07 -4.36
C ASP A 190 -19.86 10.20 -5.12
N ARG A 191 -18.72 10.16 -4.42
CA ARG A 191 -17.35 10.34 -4.98
C ARG A 191 -17.24 11.58 -5.90
N LYS A 192 -18.01 12.63 -5.63
CA LYS A 192 -18.08 13.82 -6.49
C LYS A 192 -16.91 14.78 -6.30
N LEU A 193 -16.25 14.72 -5.14
CA LEU A 193 -15.18 15.64 -4.80
C LEU A 193 -13.83 15.07 -5.24
N CYS A 194 -13.13 15.81 -6.10
CA CYS A 194 -11.72 15.56 -6.37
C CYS A 194 -10.86 16.27 -5.31
N ARG A 195 -9.58 15.91 -5.21
CA ARG A 195 -8.63 16.45 -4.21
C ARG A 195 -8.60 17.99 -4.14
N ILE A 196 -8.73 18.70 -5.27
CA ILE A 196 -8.78 20.17 -5.28
C ILE A 196 -10.06 20.69 -4.62
N ALA A 197 -11.21 20.05 -4.90
CA ALA A 197 -12.48 20.43 -4.30
C ALA A 197 -12.48 20.14 -2.80
N GLU A 198 -12.01 18.96 -2.38
CA GLU A 198 -11.82 18.61 -0.96
C GLU A 198 -10.94 19.64 -0.25
N PHE A 199 -9.82 20.05 -0.86
CA PHE A 199 -8.93 21.06 -0.28
C PHE A 199 -9.62 22.42 -0.12
N ILE A 200 -10.43 22.85 -1.10
CA ILE A 200 -11.20 24.10 -1.00
C ILE A 200 -12.24 24.00 0.13
N TYR A 201 -13.02 22.92 0.19
CA TYR A 201 -14.01 22.71 1.25
C TYR A 201 -13.36 22.66 2.63
N TYR A 202 -12.22 21.96 2.75
CA TYR A 202 -11.46 21.89 3.98
C TYR A 202 -10.99 23.28 4.41
N CYS A 203 -10.42 24.08 3.50
CA CYS A 203 -9.99 25.44 3.82
C CYS A 203 -11.16 26.36 4.21
N LEU A 204 -12.34 26.21 3.58
CA LEU A 204 -13.54 26.95 3.95
C LEU A 204 -14.06 26.55 5.34
N GLY A 205 -14.11 25.25 5.64
CA GLY A 205 -14.54 24.73 6.93
C GLY A 205 -13.58 25.12 8.06
N MET A 206 -12.28 25.18 7.78
CA MET A 206 -11.25 25.70 8.69
C MET A 206 -11.24 27.23 8.80
N GLU A 207 -12.09 27.92 8.03
CA GLU A 207 -12.17 29.38 7.95
C GLU A 207 -10.87 30.08 7.51
N TYR A 208 -9.92 29.35 6.92
CA TYR A 208 -8.67 29.89 6.41
C TYR A 208 -8.91 31.01 5.40
N LYS A 209 -8.07 32.05 5.47
CA LYS A 209 -8.16 33.25 4.64
C LYS A 209 -6.98 33.37 3.69
N HIS A 210 -5.81 32.85 4.05
CA HIS A 210 -4.58 33.00 3.28
C HIS A 210 -3.91 31.66 3.02
N ILE A 211 -3.98 31.20 1.76
CA ILE A 211 -3.36 29.96 1.31
C ILE A 211 -1.98 30.27 0.70
N GLY A 212 -0.96 29.53 1.12
CA GLY A 212 0.34 29.48 0.46
C GLY A 212 0.42 28.35 -0.56
N ILE A 213 1.12 28.57 -1.67
CA ILE A 213 1.40 27.53 -2.66
C ILE A 213 2.91 27.48 -2.88
N ALA A 214 3.55 26.39 -2.46
CA ALA A 214 4.95 26.10 -2.78
C ALA A 214 5.00 25.17 -3.98
N PHE A 215 5.67 25.57 -5.07
CA PHE A 215 5.60 24.83 -6.33
C PHE A 215 6.92 24.73 -7.08
N CYS A 216 7.05 23.70 -7.91
CA CYS A 216 8.19 23.56 -8.82
C CYS A 216 8.03 24.45 -10.06
N VAL A 217 9.14 25.01 -10.55
CA VAL A 217 9.16 25.84 -11.77
C VAL A 217 8.55 25.15 -13.00
N GLU A 218 8.62 23.82 -13.08
CA GLU A 218 8.05 23.05 -14.19
C GLU A 218 6.51 22.93 -14.14
N MET A 219 5.88 23.31 -13.02
CA MET A 219 4.42 23.28 -12.83
C MET A 219 3.78 24.67 -12.95
N PHE A 220 4.46 25.62 -13.60
CA PHE A 220 4.05 27.02 -13.59
C PHE A 220 2.65 27.23 -14.18
N GLN A 221 2.31 26.51 -15.24
CA GLN A 221 1.03 26.63 -15.93
C GLN A 221 -0.13 26.10 -15.06
N GLU A 222 0.06 24.93 -14.47
CA GLU A 222 -0.91 24.29 -13.57
C GLU A 222 -1.14 25.15 -12.32
N VAL A 223 -0.07 25.72 -11.78
CA VAL A 223 -0.14 26.60 -10.60
C VAL A 223 -0.81 27.92 -10.93
N GLU A 224 -0.65 28.47 -12.14
CA GLU A 224 -1.38 29.67 -12.55
C GLU A 224 -2.89 29.42 -12.56
N ILE A 225 -3.31 28.30 -13.15
CA ILE A 225 -4.72 27.87 -13.18
C ILE A 225 -5.26 27.68 -11.76
N LEU A 226 -4.53 26.92 -10.93
CA LEU A 226 -4.89 26.68 -9.53
C LEU A 226 -5.00 27.99 -8.74
N THR A 227 -4.02 28.89 -8.90
CA THR A 227 -4.00 30.18 -8.20
C THR A 227 -5.21 31.03 -8.58
N ARG A 228 -5.56 31.09 -9.86
CA ARG A 228 -6.75 31.82 -10.34
C ARG A 228 -8.04 31.22 -9.79
N LEU A 229 -8.10 29.90 -9.65
CA LEU A 229 -9.25 29.22 -9.05
C LEU A 229 -9.36 29.55 -7.55
N LEU A 230 -8.28 29.35 -6.78
CA LEU A 230 -8.28 29.55 -5.32
C LEU A 230 -8.50 31.02 -4.93
N ARG A 231 -8.02 31.98 -5.74
CA ARG A 231 -8.24 33.42 -5.52
C ARG A 231 -9.71 33.87 -5.59
N ARG A 232 -10.62 33.00 -6.03
CA ARG A 232 -12.07 33.25 -5.95
C ARG A 232 -12.60 33.13 -4.52
N PHE A 233 -11.87 32.44 -3.64
CA PHE A 233 -12.30 32.11 -2.28
C PHE A 233 -11.35 32.67 -1.22
N PHE A 234 -10.05 32.78 -1.52
CA PHE A 234 -9.01 33.08 -0.54
C PHE A 234 -7.99 34.12 -1.04
N LYS A 235 -7.23 34.71 -0.11
CA LYS A 235 -5.95 35.33 -0.44
C LYS A 235 -4.95 34.22 -0.76
N VAL A 236 -4.18 34.36 -1.85
CA VAL A 236 -3.23 33.33 -2.29
C VAL A 236 -1.85 33.91 -2.56
N SER A 237 -0.84 33.37 -1.89
CA SER A 237 0.57 33.65 -2.12
C SER A 237 1.28 32.43 -2.69
N THR A 238 2.05 32.60 -3.76
CA THR A 238 2.77 31.51 -4.41
C THR A 238 4.27 31.72 -4.34
N VAL A 239 5.03 30.65 -4.15
CA VAL A 239 6.50 30.69 -4.08
C VAL A 239 7.10 29.55 -4.90
N CYS A 240 7.85 29.92 -5.93
CA CYS A 240 8.54 28.99 -6.83
C CYS A 240 9.75 28.35 -6.13
N CYS A 241 10.08 27.10 -6.50
CA CYS A 241 11.19 26.34 -5.95
C CYS A 241 12.55 27.02 -6.12
N ARG A 242 12.69 27.96 -7.05
CA ARG A 242 13.93 28.72 -7.29
C ARG A 242 14.00 30.05 -6.53
N ILE A 243 13.14 30.26 -5.53
CA ILE A 243 13.08 31.52 -4.77
C ILE A 243 14.43 31.87 -4.13
N GLY A 244 14.86 33.13 -4.31
CA GLY A 244 16.16 33.61 -3.83
C GLY A 244 17.36 32.88 -4.43
N GLY A 245 17.18 32.24 -5.59
CA GLY A 245 18.16 31.33 -6.15
C GLY A 245 19.49 32.01 -6.45
N GLN A 246 20.57 31.32 -6.09
CA GLN A 246 21.94 31.69 -6.38
C GLN A 246 22.50 30.79 -7.49
N THR A 247 23.43 31.33 -8.28
CA THR A 247 24.11 30.63 -9.38
C THR A 247 25.47 30.04 -8.98
N GLN A 248 25.89 30.21 -7.72
CA GLN A 248 27.16 29.65 -7.26
C GLN A 248 27.12 28.12 -7.28
N HIS A 249 28.21 27.53 -7.78
CA HIS A 249 28.44 26.11 -8.01
C HIS A 249 28.48 25.23 -6.74
N ASP A 250 28.03 25.74 -5.59
CA ASP A 250 28.20 25.08 -4.27
C ASP A 250 26.97 24.30 -3.79
N ALA A 251 25.98 24.03 -4.64
CA ALA A 251 24.75 23.39 -4.20
C ALA A 251 24.45 22.08 -4.94
N ILE A 252 24.31 21.02 -4.14
CA ILE A 252 24.02 19.62 -4.47
C ILE A 252 22.84 19.44 -5.47
N THR A 253 21.98 20.45 -5.63
CA THR A 253 20.81 20.45 -6.53
C THR A 253 21.00 21.22 -7.84
N ALA A 254 22.19 21.75 -8.12
CA ALA A 254 22.47 22.49 -9.34
C ALA A 254 22.63 21.52 -10.52
N VAL A 255 21.53 21.23 -11.23
CA VAL A 255 21.62 20.67 -12.58
C VAL A 255 21.42 21.84 -13.54
N GLU A 256 22.51 22.31 -14.13
CA GLU A 256 22.55 23.39 -15.14
C GLU A 256 21.81 24.69 -14.75
N GLY A 257 22.04 25.22 -13.55
CA GLY A 257 21.57 26.56 -13.19
C GLY A 257 21.11 26.73 -11.75
N MET A 258 20.15 27.65 -11.57
CA MET A 258 19.64 28.12 -10.29
C MET A 258 19.05 26.98 -9.45
N CYS A 259 19.60 26.81 -8.24
CA CYS A 259 19.20 25.73 -7.33
C CYS A 259 17.79 25.87 -6.78
N CYS A 260 17.19 24.72 -6.45
CA CYS A 260 15.98 24.67 -5.65
C CYS A 260 16.28 25.09 -4.20
N ASN A 261 15.38 25.87 -3.60
CA ASN A 261 15.47 26.41 -2.25
C ASN A 261 14.16 26.15 -1.47
N PRO A 262 13.86 24.88 -1.12
CA PRO A 262 12.62 24.54 -0.41
C PRO A 262 12.54 25.18 0.99
N ILE A 263 13.67 25.40 1.67
CA ILE A 263 13.71 26.16 2.93
C ILE A 263 13.31 27.61 2.69
N GLY A 264 13.80 28.22 1.60
CA GLY A 264 13.39 29.56 1.19
C GLY A 264 11.90 29.66 0.90
N GLN A 265 11.31 28.64 0.25
CA GLN A 265 9.86 28.59 0.02
C GLN A 265 9.09 28.65 1.34
N ALA A 266 9.44 27.78 2.30
CA ALA A 266 8.82 27.75 3.62
C ALA A 266 8.98 29.08 4.35
N ARG A 267 10.19 29.65 4.41
CA ARG A 267 10.46 30.94 5.09
C ARG A 267 9.63 32.09 4.53
N VAL A 268 9.51 32.17 3.21
CA VAL A 268 8.68 33.20 2.58
C VAL A 268 7.21 33.01 2.97
N LEU A 269 6.66 31.79 2.89
CA LEU A 269 5.26 31.52 3.24
C LEU A 269 4.98 31.70 4.74
N ASN A 270 5.92 31.37 5.62
CA ASN A 270 5.85 31.65 7.06
C ASN A 270 5.84 33.17 7.31
N SER A 271 6.72 33.93 6.65
CA SER A 271 6.76 35.40 6.79
C SER A 271 5.46 36.07 6.30
N LEU A 272 4.78 35.44 5.34
CA LEU A 272 3.51 35.89 4.79
C LEU A 272 2.32 35.48 5.66
N LYS A 273 2.54 34.70 6.73
CA LYS A 273 1.54 34.22 7.70
C LYS A 273 0.37 33.54 7.01
N THR A 274 0.71 32.57 6.17
CA THR A 274 -0.28 31.70 5.54
C THR A 274 -0.92 30.79 6.58
N ASP A 275 -2.22 30.52 6.43
CA ASP A 275 -2.98 29.67 7.34
C ASP A 275 -2.78 28.18 7.02
N ILE A 276 -2.54 27.88 5.74
CA ILE A 276 -2.23 26.53 5.22
C ILE A 276 -1.39 26.65 3.95
N ASN A 277 -0.53 25.65 3.72
CA ASN A 277 0.29 25.55 2.53
C ASN A 277 -0.09 24.34 1.65
N ALA A 278 -0.15 24.56 0.33
CA ALA A 278 -0.25 23.51 -0.67
C ALA A 278 1.11 23.28 -1.33
N ALA A 279 1.63 22.05 -1.27
CA ALA A 279 2.79 21.64 -2.04
C ALA A 279 2.33 21.13 -3.43
N VAL A 280 2.93 21.69 -4.49
CA VAL A 280 2.53 21.43 -5.89
C VAL A 280 3.73 21.04 -6.74
N GLY A 281 3.84 19.74 -7.01
CA GLY A 281 4.82 19.15 -7.90
C GLY A 281 6.27 19.39 -7.46
N LEU A 282 6.54 19.42 -6.16
CA LEU A 282 7.90 19.40 -5.65
C LEU A 282 8.52 18.00 -5.86
N CYS A 283 9.83 17.94 -6.10
CA CYS A 283 10.55 16.66 -6.09
C CYS A 283 10.56 16.09 -4.66
N VAL A 284 10.65 14.76 -4.50
CA VAL A 284 10.58 14.06 -3.20
C VAL A 284 11.41 14.74 -2.10
N GLY A 285 12.70 15.01 -2.36
CA GLY A 285 13.56 15.68 -1.38
C GLY A 285 13.13 17.12 -1.04
N CYS A 286 12.66 17.88 -2.03
CA CYS A 286 12.16 19.24 -1.81
C CYS A 286 10.84 19.24 -1.03
N ASP A 287 9.96 18.26 -1.29
CA ASP A 287 8.69 18.09 -0.60
C ASP A 287 8.90 17.80 0.89
N CYS A 288 9.77 16.83 1.21
CA CYS A 288 10.14 16.51 2.60
C CYS A 288 10.75 17.70 3.34
N ILE A 289 11.64 18.46 2.69
CA ILE A 289 12.26 19.64 3.31
C ILE A 289 11.21 20.73 3.51
N PHE A 290 10.40 21.04 2.50
CA PHE A 290 9.36 22.07 2.63
C PHE A 290 8.38 21.73 3.77
N ALA A 291 7.87 20.49 3.81
CA ALA A 291 6.97 20.01 4.85
C ALA A 291 7.53 20.20 6.26
N ARG A 292 8.83 19.91 6.44
CA ARG A 292 9.51 20.06 7.74
C ARG A 292 9.67 21.50 8.22
N TYR A 293 9.81 22.46 7.29
CA TYR A 293 10.09 23.87 7.63
C TYR A 293 8.86 24.77 7.54
N SER A 294 7.74 24.27 7.02
CA SER A 294 6.46 24.99 7.03
C SER A 294 5.95 25.13 8.46
N GLU A 295 5.67 26.36 8.90
CA GLU A 295 5.03 26.61 10.21
C GLU A 295 3.52 26.37 10.15
N ALA A 296 2.89 26.71 9.03
CA ALA A 296 1.50 26.37 8.77
C ALA A 296 1.38 24.88 8.40
N PRO A 297 0.24 24.23 8.69
CA PRO A 297 -0.03 22.89 8.18
C PRO A 297 0.07 22.86 6.65
N MET A 298 0.40 21.69 6.10
CA MET A 298 0.54 21.55 4.66
C MET A 298 -0.10 20.28 4.11
N SER A 299 -0.56 20.36 2.86
CA SER A 299 -1.02 19.21 2.08
C SER A 299 -0.36 19.21 0.70
N THR A 300 0.11 18.04 0.25
CA THR A 300 0.57 17.86 -1.12
C THR A 300 -0.64 17.68 -2.03
N LEU A 301 -0.88 18.63 -2.94
CA LEU A 301 -2.00 18.55 -3.89
C LEU A 301 -1.63 17.78 -5.15
N PHE A 302 -0.37 17.91 -5.59
CA PHE A 302 0.15 17.21 -6.76
C PHE A 302 1.54 16.69 -6.45
N VAL A 303 1.72 15.38 -6.59
CA VAL A 303 3.05 14.76 -6.56
C VAL A 303 3.64 14.88 -7.96
N LYS A 304 4.91 15.29 -8.04
CA LYS A 304 5.59 15.36 -9.33
C LYS A 304 5.94 13.97 -9.81
N ASP A 305 5.32 13.56 -10.90
CA ASP A 305 5.68 12.33 -11.61
C ASP A 305 5.64 12.61 -13.12
N LYS A 306 6.82 12.82 -13.70
CA LYS A 306 6.95 13.13 -15.13
C LYS A 306 6.57 11.94 -16.01
N SER A 307 6.78 10.73 -15.50
CA SER A 307 6.58 9.49 -16.25
C SER A 307 5.10 9.10 -16.27
N LEU A 308 4.39 9.35 -15.17
CA LEU A 308 3.00 8.92 -14.97
C LEU A 308 2.00 10.07 -14.91
N ALA A 309 2.30 11.20 -15.56
CA ALA A 309 1.43 12.38 -15.60
C ALA A 309 0.94 12.80 -14.21
N ASN A 310 1.85 12.82 -13.22
CA ASN A 310 1.63 13.15 -11.82
C ASN A 310 0.72 12.16 -11.06
N ASN A 311 0.60 10.91 -11.54
CA ASN A 311 -0.20 9.83 -10.93
C ASN A 311 0.64 8.59 -10.52
N PRO A 312 1.50 8.72 -9.48
CA PRO A 312 2.50 7.70 -9.14
C PRO A 312 1.93 6.35 -8.68
N VAL A 313 0.68 6.30 -8.19
CA VAL A 313 0.07 5.02 -7.79
C VAL A 313 -0.06 4.06 -8.99
N SER A 314 -0.12 4.60 -10.22
CA SER A 314 -0.17 3.80 -11.44
C SER A 314 1.08 2.92 -11.65
N ALA A 315 2.23 3.29 -11.06
CA ALA A 315 3.45 2.48 -11.12
C ALA A 315 3.24 1.10 -10.49
N LEU A 316 2.46 1.03 -9.40
CA LEU A 316 2.24 -0.19 -8.63
C LEU A 316 1.40 -1.23 -9.39
N TYR A 317 0.61 -0.78 -10.35
CA TYR A 317 -0.24 -1.64 -11.19
C TYR A 317 0.44 -2.03 -12.51
N SER A 318 1.69 -1.61 -12.72
CA SER A 318 2.41 -1.83 -13.97
C SER A 318 3.62 -2.75 -13.76
N LYS A 319 3.54 -3.97 -14.31
CA LYS A 319 4.66 -4.94 -14.32
C LYS A 319 5.92 -4.34 -14.95
N TYR A 320 5.78 -3.46 -15.94
CA TYR A 320 6.90 -2.77 -16.56
C TYR A 320 7.67 -1.91 -15.54
N TYR A 321 6.97 -1.04 -14.81
CA TYR A 321 7.61 -0.17 -13.82
C TYR A 321 8.13 -0.95 -12.61
N ILE A 322 7.39 -1.96 -12.13
CA ILE A 322 7.85 -2.84 -11.05
C ILE A 322 9.14 -3.57 -11.44
N ASN A 323 9.17 -4.20 -12.62
CA ASN A 323 10.37 -4.89 -13.08
C ASN A 323 11.54 -3.94 -13.28
N ASP A 324 11.30 -2.73 -13.79
CA ASP A 324 12.37 -1.75 -13.98
C ASP A 324 12.99 -1.30 -12.65
N ILE A 325 12.17 -1.11 -11.61
CA ILE A 325 12.62 -0.80 -10.25
C ILE A 325 13.39 -1.97 -9.62
N LEU A 326 12.97 -3.21 -9.88
CA LEU A 326 13.54 -4.43 -9.30
C LEU A 326 14.77 -4.97 -10.04
N LYS A 327 15.13 -4.41 -11.21
CA LYS A 327 16.40 -4.77 -11.88
C LYS A 327 17.55 -4.45 -10.94
N GLU A 328 18.33 -5.47 -10.58
CA GLU A 328 19.56 -5.30 -9.80
C GLU A 328 20.52 -4.35 -10.54
N VAL A 329 21.05 -3.36 -9.81
CA VAL A 329 22.13 -2.47 -10.25
C VAL A 329 23.47 -3.06 -9.84
#